data_AF-A0A6C0JA80-F1
#
_entry.id   AF-A0A6C0JA80-F1
#
_cell.length_a   1.000
_cell.length_b   1.000
_cell.length_c   1.000
_cell.angle_alpha   90.00
_cell.angle_beta   90.00
_cell.angle_gamma   90.00
#
_symmetry.space_group_name_H-M   'P 1'
#
loop_
_entity.id
_entity.type
_entity.pdbx_description
1 polymer ?
#
loop_
_entity_poly.entity_id
_entity_poly.type
_entity_poly.pdbx_seq_one_letter_code
_entity_poly.pdbx_strand_id
1 'polypeptide(L)' 'MDSSPPDYFEINTFDDGNQTLKHYQNIWIKTGSRFKGQKISLKNMIDNSIVVKSISSWKVNLITETTA' A
#
# COMPACT_ATOMS: atom_id res chain seq x y z
N MET A 1 17.91 12.17 -10.55
CA MET A 1 16.54 11.65 -10.39
C MET A 1 16.65 10.45 -9.46
N ASP A 2 15.84 10.37 -8.42
CA ASP A 2 15.90 9.26 -7.45
C ASP A 2 15.49 7.98 -8.18
N SER A 3 16.47 7.11 -8.47
CA SER A 3 16.31 5.92 -9.31
C SER A 3 15.88 4.69 -8.50
N SER A 4 15.34 4.88 -7.30
CA SER A 4 14.91 3.77 -6.45
C SER A 4 13.61 3.18 -6.98
N PRO A 5 13.50 1.84 -7.10
CA PRO A 5 12.23 1.22 -7.43
C PRO A 5 11.17 1.56 -6.37
N PRO A 6 9.90 1.71 -6.76
CA PRO A 6 8.84 2.00 -5.80
C PRO A 6 8.65 0.82 -4.82
N ASP A 7 8.42 1.13 -3.55
CA ASP A 7 8.03 0.13 -2.56
C ASP A 7 6.59 -0.35 -2.87
N TYR A 8 6.43 -1.66 -3.08
CA TYR A 8 5.13 -2.31 -3.27
C TYR A 8 4.63 -2.94 -1.96
N PHE A 9 3.34 -2.85 -1.72
CA PHE A 9 2.69 -3.37 -0.53
C PHE A 9 1.41 -4.14 -0.88
N GLU A 10 1.08 -5.10 -0.03
CA GLU A 10 -0.25 -5.72 0.04
C GLU A 10 -0.93 -5.33 1.35
N ILE A 11 -2.25 -5.22 1.35
CA ILE A 11 -3.05 -5.03 2.56
C ILE A 11 -3.33 -6.40 3.18
N ASN A 12 -2.90 -6.63 4.41
CA ASN A 12 -3.11 -7.89 5.14
C ASN A 12 -4.36 -7.87 6.02
N THR A 13 -4.88 -6.68 6.35
CA THR A 13 -6.02 -6.50 7.26
C THR A 13 -7.06 -5.55 6.66
N PHE A 14 -8.28 -6.05 6.49
CA PHE A 14 -9.45 -5.28 6.07
C PHE A 14 -10.44 -5.12 7.22
N ASP A 15 -10.88 -3.89 7.47
CA ASP A 15 -11.87 -3.50 8.48
C ASP A 15 -12.83 -2.43 7.93
N ASP A 16 -13.74 -1.92 8.76
CA ASP A 16 -14.81 -1.00 8.33
C ASP A 16 -14.30 0.21 7.53
N GLY A 17 -13.07 0.66 7.78
CA GLY A 17 -12.48 1.81 7.10
C GLY A 17 -11.91 1.51 5.70
N ASN A 18 -11.66 0.24 5.36
CA ASN A 18 -11.03 -0.15 4.09
C ASN A 18 -11.62 -1.43 3.47
N GLN A 19 -12.77 -1.90 3.96
CA GLN A 19 -13.40 -3.17 3.57
C GLN A 19 -13.61 -3.30 2.06
N THR A 20 -13.89 -2.20 1.37
CA THR A 20 -14.11 -2.20 -0.09
C THR A 20 -12.83 -2.49 -0.86
N LEU A 21 -11.65 -2.28 -0.27
CA LEU A 21 -10.37 -2.46 -0.95
C LEU A 21 -10.06 -3.92 -1.28
N LYS A 22 -10.69 -4.87 -0.58
CA LYS A 22 -10.54 -6.32 -0.83
C LYS A 22 -11.01 -6.76 -2.22
N HIS A 23 -11.79 -5.92 -2.90
CA HIS A 23 -12.32 -6.18 -4.24
C HIS A 23 -11.37 -5.75 -5.36
N TYR A 24 -10.26 -5.07 -5.03
CA TYR A 24 -9.24 -4.68 -6.00
C TYR A 24 -8.02 -5.59 -5.89
N GLN A 25 -7.20 -5.60 -6.95
CA GLN A 25 -5.93 -6.30 -6.92
C GLN A 25 -5.07 -5.74 -5.80
N ASN A 26 -4.63 -6.62 -4.90
CA ASN A 26 -4.01 -6.23 -3.63
C ASN A 26 -2.51 -5.88 -3.79
N ILE A 27 -2.19 -5.05 -4.79
CA ILE A 27 -0.84 -4.57 -5.08
C ILE A 27 -0.90 -3.05 -5.07
N TRP A 28 -0.13 -2.47 -4.16
CA TRP A 28 -0.23 -1.06 -3.84
C TRP A 28 1.15 -0.41 -3.83
N ILE A 29 1.24 0.79 -4.40
CA ILE A 29 2.47 1.59 -4.42
C ILE A 29 2.41 2.57 -3.25
N LYS A 30 3.47 2.59 -2.43
CA LYS A 30 3.59 3.60 -1.37
C LYS A 30 3.93 4.96 -1.97
N THR A 31 3.07 5.94 -1.71
CA THR A 31 3.20 7.31 -2.21
C THR A 31 3.58 8.31 -1.13
N GLY A 32 3.55 7.92 0.14
CA GLY A 32 3.94 8.77 1.24
C GLY A 32 3.84 8.09 2.59
N SER A 33 4.35 8.78 3.62
CA SER A 33 4.20 8.34 5.02
C SER A 33 4.00 9.53 5.96
N ARG A 34 3.33 9.27 7.08
CA ARG A 34 3.06 10.23 8.15
C ARG A 34 3.40 9.59 9.49
N PHE A 35 3.59 10.42 10.51
CA PHE A 35 3.86 9.97 11.88
C PHE A 35 5.06 9.01 11.98
N LYS A 36 6.16 9.33 11.30
CA LYS A 36 7.38 8.50 11.24
C LYS A 36 7.13 7.09 10.70
N GLY A 37 6.24 6.96 9.71
CA GLY A 37 5.96 5.68 9.05
C GLY A 37 4.82 4.87 9.66
N GLN A 38 4.19 5.31 10.76
CA GLN A 38 3.05 4.60 11.36
C GLN A 38 1.79 4.64 10.50
N LYS A 39 1.67 5.66 9.65
CA LYS A 39 0.62 5.76 8.63
C LYS A 39 1.27 5.93 7.27
N ILE A 40 0.77 5.23 6.28
CA ILE A 40 1.25 5.35 4.90
C ILE A 40 0.09 5.68 3.95
N SER A 41 0.45 6.27 2.82
CA SER A 41 -0.45 6.49 1.70
C SER A 41 -0.14 5.47 0.62
N LEU A 42 -1.19 4.88 0.07
CA LEU A 42 -1.08 3.85 -0.97
C LEU A 42 -1.87 4.28 -2.21
N LYS A 43 -1.42 3.82 -3.36
CA LYS A 43 -2.12 3.93 -4.64
C LYS A 43 -2.20 2.55 -5.27
N ASN A 44 -3.36 2.15 -5.79
CA ASN A 44 -3.45 0.84 -6.43
C ASN A 44 -2.57 0.80 -7.68
N MET A 45 -1.84 -0.30 -7.87
CA MET A 45 -0.94 -0.45 -9.01
C MET A 45 -1.70 -0.56 -10.34
N ILE A 46 -2.86 -1.23 -10.33
CA ILE A 46 -3.65 -1.51 -11.53
C ILE A 46 -4.58 -0.34 -11.84
N ASP A 47 -5.35 0.09 -10.84
CA ASP A 47 -6.24 1.25 -10.97
C ASP A 47 -5.69 2.46 -10.23
N ASN A 48 -4.92 3.26 -10.97
CA ASN A 48 -4.29 4.46 -10.47
C ASN A 48 -5.26 5.55 -9.95
N SER A 49 -6.57 5.42 -10.16
CA SER A 49 -7.58 6.32 -9.58
C SER A 49 -7.86 6.03 -8.10
N ILE A 50 -7.54 4.82 -7.63
CA ILE A 50 -7.81 4.37 -6.26
C ILE A 50 -6.64 4.75 -5.36
N VAL A 51 -6.88 5.70 -4.46
CA VAL A 51 -5.89 6.22 -3.53
C VAL A 51 -6.35 6.03 -2.09
N VAL A 52 -5.53 5.34 -1.30
CA VAL A 52 -5.69 5.24 0.15
C VAL A 52 -4.88 6.37 0.78
N LYS A 53 -5.58 7.39 1.28
CA LYS A 53 -4.94 8.58 1.88
C LYS A 53 -4.19 8.29 3.19
N SER A 54 -4.58 7.23 3.90
CA SER A 54 -3.99 6.85 5.19
C SER A 54 -4.39 5.43 5.55
N ILE A 55 -3.40 4.56 5.77
CA ILE A 55 -3.56 3.22 6.36
C ILE A 55 -2.45 2.99 7.39
N SER A 56 -2.76 2.27 8.47
CA SER A 56 -1.73 1.90 9.46
C SER A 56 -0.69 0.98 8.83
N SER A 57 0.59 1.24 9.08
CA SER A 57 1.68 0.43 8.51
C SER A 57 1.63 -1.04 8.91
N TRP A 58 1.09 -1.36 10.09
CA TRP A 58 0.93 -2.76 10.52
C TRP A 58 -0.10 -3.55 9.69
N LYS A 59 -1.01 -2.86 8.99
CA LYS A 59 -2.04 -3.50 8.13
C LYS A 59 -1.52 -3.86 6.74
N VAL A 60 -0.25 -3.61 6.46
CA VAL A 60 0.35 -3.85 5.15
C VAL A 60 1.63 -4.64 5.29
N ASN A 61 1.93 -5.45 4.26
CA ASN A 61 3.21 -6.13 4.15
C ASN A 61 3.96 -5.58 2.94
N LEU A 62 5.27 -5.39 3.07
CA LEU A 62 6.12 -5.06 1.93
C LEU A 62 6.21 -6.30 1.03
N ILE A 63 5.91 -6.11 -0.25
CA ILE A 63 6.12 -7.13 -1.28
C ILE A 63 7.59 -7.04 -1.67
N THR A 64 8.43 -7.81 -0.98
CA THR A 64 9.78 -8.10 -1.45
C THR A 64 9.68 -9.21 -2.48
N GLU A 65 10.19 -9.00 -3.69
CA GLU A 65 10.40 -10.11 -4.63
C GLU A 65 11.37 -11.10 -3.99
N THR A 66 10.85 -12.07 -3.24
CA THR A 66 11.59 -13.27 -2.88
C THR A 66 11.49 -14.18 -4.10
N THR A 67 12.42 -14.00 -5.04
CA THR A 67 12.68 -15.02 -6.05
C THR A 67 13.08 -16.29 -5.29
N ALA A 68 12.18 -17.26 -5.22
CA ALA A 68 12.45 -18.61 -4.76
C ALA A 68 13.19 -19.41 -5.84
#